data_AF-A0A7J2KW28-F1
#
_entry.id   AF-A0A7J2KW28-F1
#
_cell.length_a   1.000
_cell.length_b   1.000
_cell.length_c   1.000
_cell.angle_alpha   90.00
_cell.angle_beta   90.00
_cell.angle_gamma   90.00
#
_symmetry.space_group_name_H-M   'P 1'
#
loop_
_entity.id
_entity.type
_entity.pdbx_description
1 polymer ?
#
loop_
_entity_poly.entity_id
_entity_poly.type
_entity_poly.pdbx_seq_one_letter_code
_entity_poly.pdbx_strand_id
1 'polypeptide(L)' 'MVIKPENMLTNSLDKTIVLGLRDGSVYRGTLKGFDEYENIILSDVIRIKPENKGSEGVKEAVFKGGNVVYIFRQ' A
#
# COMPACT_ATOMS: atom_id res chain seq x y z
N MET A 1 0.81 14.88 20.78
CA MET A 1 1.92 14.02 20.34
C MET A 1 1.81 13.91 18.82
N VAL A 2 2.80 14.37 18.06
CA VAL A 2 2.74 14.34 16.58
C VAL A 2 3.11 12.93 16.12
N ILE A 3 2.20 12.25 15.44
CA ILE A 3 2.50 10.96 14.79
C ILE A 3 3.19 11.28 13.48
N LYS A 4 4.42 10.79 13.30
CA LYS A 4 5.13 10.91 12.04
C LYS A 4 4.71 9.82 11.06
N PRO A 5 4.73 10.06 9.74
CA PRO A 5 4.40 9.05 8.73
C PRO A 5 5.21 7.76 8.89
N GLU A 6 6.51 7.85 9.18
CA GLU A 6 7.35 6.66 9.38
C GLU A 6 6.84 5.80 10.54
N ASN A 7 6.39 6.41 11.63
CA ASN A 7 5.84 5.70 12.78
C ASN A 7 4.53 4.99 12.41
N MET A 8 3.70 5.60 11.56
CA MET A 8 2.47 4.97 11.09
C MET A 8 2.80 3.72 10.25
N LEU A 9 3.76 3.82 9.34
CA LEU A 9 4.19 2.72 8.47
C LEU A 9 4.86 1.61 9.27
N THR A 10 5.79 1.93 10.18
CA THR A 10 6.42 0.93 11.08
C THR A 10 5.38 0.16 11.86
N ASN A 11 4.40 0.84 12.44
CA ASN A 11 3.33 0.20 13.20
C ASN A 11 2.37 -0.64 12.31
N SER A 12 2.46 -0.48 10.98
CA SER A 12 1.65 -1.19 9.98
C SER A 12 2.38 -2.37 9.34
N LEU A 13 3.66 -2.62 9.66
CA LEU A 13 4.39 -3.78 9.16
C LEU A 13 3.64 -5.07 9.51
N ASP A 14 3.63 -6.00 8.55
CA ASP A 14 2.91 -7.27 8.56
C ASP A 14 1.38 -7.16 8.71
N LYS A 15 0.81 -5.98 8.53
CA LYS A 15 -0.64 -5.76 8.50
C LYS A 15 -1.12 -5.47 7.09
N THR A 16 -2.38 -5.83 6.84
CA THR A 16 -3.05 -5.47 5.60
C THR A 16 -3.28 -3.96 5.56
N ILE A 17 -2.86 -3.34 4.46
CA ILE A 17 -3.12 -1.94 4.17
C ILE A 17 -3.84 -1.79 2.84
N VAL A 18 -4.45 -0.64 2.66
CA VAL A 18 -4.89 -0.13 1.37
C VAL A 18 -4.02 1.05 1.02
N LEU A 19 -3.50 1.08 -0.21
CA LEU A 19 -2.78 2.22 -0.76
C LEU A 19 -3.44 2.70 -2.05
N GLY A 20 -3.48 4.02 -2.21
CA GLY A 20 -3.93 4.68 -3.44
C GLY A 20 -2.78 5.37 -4.15
N LEU A 21 -2.74 5.25 -5.47
CA LEU A 21 -1.76 5.92 -6.32
C LEU A 21 -2.35 7.16 -6.99
N ARG A 22 -1.46 8.03 -7.50
CA ARG A 22 -1.82 9.28 -8.18
C ARG A 22 -2.73 9.10 -9.40
N ASP A 23 -2.65 7.97 -10.08
CA ASP A 23 -3.50 7.62 -11.23
C ASP A 23 -4.92 7.15 -10.83
N GLY A 24 -5.23 7.15 -9.52
CA GLY A 24 -6.51 6.71 -8.97
C GLY A 24 -6.61 5.20 -8.77
N SER A 25 -5.57 4.42 -9.11
CA SER A 25 -5.56 2.99 -8.81
C SER A 25 -5.41 2.73 -7.32
N VAL A 26 -6.09 1.68 -6.84
CA VAL A 26 -6.11 1.31 -5.43
C VAL A 26 -5.69 -0.14 -5.29
N TYR A 27 -4.80 -0.40 -4.33
CA TYR A 27 -4.28 -1.74 -4.06
C TYR A 27 -4.45 -2.09 -2.59
N ARG A 28 -4.66 -3.37 -2.34
CA ARG A 28 -4.69 -3.97 -1.00
C ARG A 28 -3.61 -5.03 -0.93
N GLY A 29 -2.89 -5.08 0.18
CA GLY A 29 -1.91 -6.13 0.43
C GLY A 29 -1.31 -6.00 1.83
N THR A 30 -0.45 -6.93 2.21
CA THR A 30 0.25 -6.92 3.49
C THR A 30 1.51 -6.07 3.37
N LEU A 31 1.68 -5.06 4.22
CA LEU A 31 2.90 -4.23 4.22
C LEU A 31 4.09 -5.04 4.71
N LYS A 32 5.10 -5.22 3.85
CA LYS A 32 6.32 -5.97 4.17
C LYS A 32 7.54 -5.10 4.44
N GLY A 33 7.54 -3.87 3.93
CA GLY A 33 8.63 -2.95 4.16
C GLY A 33 8.42 -1.62 3.48
N PHE A 34 9.24 -0.67 3.88
CA PHE A 34 9.37 0.63 3.23
C PHE A 34 10.77 1.20 3.45
N ASP A 35 11.17 2.16 2.63
CA ASP A 35 12.44 2.89 2.77
C ASP A 35 12.22 4.38 3.10
N GLU A 36 13.31 5.14 3.17
CA GLU A 36 13.30 6.58 3.46
C GLU A 36 12.57 7.44 2.40
N TYR A 37 12.37 6.89 1.19
CA TYR A 37 11.60 7.53 0.10
C TYR A 37 10.16 7.05 0.06
N GLU A 38 9.75 6.26 1.06
CA GLU A 38 8.43 5.64 1.19
C GLU A 38 8.10 4.76 -0.02
N ASN A 39 9.12 4.16 -0.68
CA ASN A 39 8.86 3.04 -1.56
C ASN A 39 8.30 1.90 -0.72
N ILE A 40 7.17 1.32 -1.15
CA ILE A 40 6.40 0.36 -0.35
C ILE A 40 6.48 -1.04 -0.96
N ILE A 41 6.77 -2.05 -0.15
CA ILE A 41 6.68 -3.45 -0.55
C ILE A 41 5.41 -4.04 0.04
N LEU A 42 4.53 -4.58 -0.82
CA LEU A 42 3.36 -5.34 -0.40
C LEU A 42 3.47 -6.81 -0.83
N SER A 43 2.98 -7.73 0.01
CA SER A 43 2.66 -9.10 -0.39
C SER A 43 1.15 -9.30 -0.58
N ASP A 44 0.78 -10.37 -1.28
CA ASP A 44 -0.61 -10.79 -1.51
C ASP A 44 -1.47 -9.66 -2.08
N VAL A 45 -0.90 -8.98 -3.08
CA VAL A 45 -1.38 -7.71 -3.59
C VAL A 45 -2.57 -7.96 -4.50
N ILE A 46 -3.65 -7.24 -4.25
CA ILE A 46 -4.87 -7.26 -5.06
C ILE A 46 -5.15 -5.83 -5.51
N ARG A 47 -5.30 -5.63 -6.82
CA ARG A 47 -5.82 -4.35 -7.33
C ARG A 47 -7.33 -4.30 -7.10
N ILE A 48 -7.79 -3.29 -6.36
CA ILE A 48 -9.22 -3.05 -6.15
C ILE A 48 -9.75 -2.38 -7.43
N LYS A 49 -10.54 -3.12 -8.20
CA LYS A 49 -11.24 -2.59 -9.37
C LYS A 49 -12.67 -2.18 -8.96
N PRO A 50 -13.25 -1.15 -9.59
CA PRO A 50 -14.69 -0.92 -9.51
C PRO A 50 -15.45 -2.16 -10.01
N GLU A 51 -16.68 -2.31 -9.54
CA GLU A 51 -17.51 -3.50 -9.71
C GLU A 51 -17.55 -4.11 -11.14
N ASN A 52 -17.57 -5.44 -11.19
CA ASN A 52 -17.62 -6.31 -12.38
C ASN A 52 -16.33 -6.50 -13.20
N LYS A 53 -15.16 -6.13 -12.69
CA LYS A 53 -13.87 -6.55 -13.29
C LYS A 53 -13.08 -7.38 -12.29
N GLY A 54 -12.81 -8.64 -12.62
CA GLY A 54 -12.07 -9.57 -11.76
C GLY A 54 -10.78 -8.97 -11.19
N SER A 55 -10.45 -9.33 -9.95
CA SER A 55 -9.24 -8.93 -9.25
C SER A 55 -8.03 -9.57 -9.91
N GLU A 56 -7.08 -8.75 -10.35
CA GLU A 56 -5.73 -9.21 -10.70
C GLU A 56 -4.87 -9.11 -9.44
N GLY A 57 -4.35 -10.26 -9.03
CA GLY A 57 -3.47 -10.36 -7.87
C GLY A 57 -2.05 -10.74 -8.26
N VAL A 58 -1.08 -10.22 -7.52
CA VAL A 58 0.34 -10.60 -7.63
C VAL A 58 0.88 -10.93 -6.24
N LYS A 59 1.83 -11.86 -6.17
CA LYS A 59 2.37 -12.31 -4.87
C LYS A 59 3.12 -11.21 -4.12
N GLU A 60 3.85 -10.38 -4.84
CA GLU A 60 4.65 -9.29 -4.28
C GLU A 60 4.73 -8.14 -5.30
N ALA A 61 4.70 -6.91 -4.81
CA ALA A 61 4.88 -5.73 -5.64
C ALA A 61 5.57 -4.60 -4.87
N VAL A 62 6.35 -3.80 -5.61
CA VAL A 62 6.97 -2.58 -5.11
C VAL A 62 6.23 -1.37 -5.69
N PHE A 63 5.85 -0.43 -4.82
CA PHE A 63 5.21 0.83 -5.18
C PHE A 63 6.17 1.99 -4.93
N LYS A 64 6.35 2.86 -5.92
CA LYS A 64 7.21 4.04 -5.78
C LYS A 64 6.55 5.08 -4.86
N GLY A 65 7.23 5.50 -3.79
CA GLY A 65 6.65 6.36 -2.75
C GLY A 65 6.07 7.68 -3.27
N GLY A 66 6.80 8.37 -4.16
CA GLY A 66 6.30 9.64 -4.75
C GLY A 66 5.00 9.54 -5.58
N ASN A 67 4.55 8.31 -5.88
CA ASN A 67 3.28 8.06 -6.55
C ASN A 67 2.15 7.66 -5.59
N VAL A 68 2.47 7.31 -4.34
CA VAL A 68 1.50 6.98 -3.30
C VAL A 68 0.86 8.28 -2.80
N VAL A 69 -0.47 8.30 -2.74
CA VAL A 69 -1.25 9.46 -2.30
C VAL A 69 -1.78 9.26 -0.88
N TYR A 70 -2.18 8.04 -0.55
CA TYR A 70 -2.66 7.70 0.79
C TYR A 70 -2.37 6.24 1.13
N ILE A 71 -2.26 5.98 2.43
CA ILE A 71 -2.18 4.64 3.02
C ILE A 71 -3.10 4.63 4.24
N PHE A 72 -3.90 3.57 4.40
CA PHE A 72 -4.62 3.31 5.63
C PHE A 72 -4.68 1.81 5.94
N ARG A 73 -4.84 1.49 7.23
CA ARG A 73 -5.08 0.12 7.66
C ARG A 73 -6.53 -0.25 7.45
N GLN A 74 -6.75 -1.48 6.99
CA GLN A 74 -8.08 -2.07 6.96
C GLN A 74 -8.44 -2.67 8.31
#